data_AF-A0A3D1EQD3-F1
#
_entry.id   AF-A0A3D1EQD3-F1
#
_cell.length_a   1.000
_cell.length_b   1.000
_cell.length_c   1.000
_cell.angle_alpha   90.00
_cell.angle_beta   90.00
_cell.angle_gamma   90.00
#
_symmetry.space_group_name_H-M   'P 1'
#
loop_
_entity.id
_entity.type
_entity.pdbx_description
1 polymer ?
#
loop_
_entity_poly.entity_id
_entity_poly.type
_entity_poly.pdbx_seq_one_letter_code
_entity_poly.pdbx_strand_id
1 'polypeptide(L)'
;MLFPTFAIGRAQNFLYRFAKLSRANKLHVPVLFDAPTAIFATGVYRRYSEQYRPELARQAQAGDDPLDFDELHYISKRREMKEVKRSREPAFVMAGSGFCDGGPIMEHLRHGLPNPDYTVVLGGFTAPDTLSRDLANGEREVSVEGTKIQVEAQILSLEGMSGHADGGTIVDWVHGIQDAPSIIMLNHGEDEARLALAKRLEAVRDWRVLRTAGEERVEL
;
A
#
# COMPACT_ATOMS: atom_id res chain seq x y z
N MET A 1 -5.59 0.62 -15.18
CA MET A 1 -5.13 -0.13 -13.99
C MET A 1 -5.58 0.58 -12.73
N LEU A 2 -6.08 -0.16 -11.74
CA LEU A 2 -6.54 0.34 -10.45
C LEU A 2 -5.49 0.04 -9.37
N PHE A 3 -5.16 1.03 -8.55
CA PHE A 3 -4.17 0.95 -7.48
C PHE A 3 -4.84 1.30 -6.14
N PRO A 4 -5.41 0.32 -5.42
CA PRO A 4 -5.94 0.52 -4.07
C PRO A 4 -4.87 1.02 -3.10
N THR A 5 -5.13 2.16 -2.45
CA THR A 5 -4.12 2.82 -1.62
C THR A 5 -4.63 3.32 -0.27
N PHE A 6 -3.76 3.25 0.74
CA PHE A 6 -3.95 3.98 1.99
C PHE A 6 -3.63 5.45 1.83
N ALA A 7 -4.24 6.28 2.68
CA ALA A 7 -4.04 7.71 2.67
C ALA A 7 -2.60 8.12 2.99
N ILE A 8 -1.95 7.37 3.88
CA ILE A 8 -0.59 7.61 4.35
C ILE A 8 0.28 6.40 3.94
N GLY A 9 1.50 6.67 3.48
CA GLY A 9 2.48 5.65 3.11
C GLY A 9 2.30 5.18 1.68
N ARG A 10 1.34 4.28 1.40
CA ARG A 10 1.25 3.61 0.10
C ARG A 10 0.99 4.60 -1.05
N ALA A 11 0.12 5.60 -0.85
CA ALA A 11 -0.19 6.57 -1.89
C ALA A 11 1.04 7.37 -2.28
N GLN A 12 1.78 7.89 -1.29
CA GLN A 12 2.97 8.68 -1.53
C GLN A 12 4.10 7.84 -2.15
N ASN A 13 4.21 6.55 -1.80
CA ASN A 13 5.15 5.65 -2.46
C ASN A 13 4.82 5.43 -3.94
N PHE A 14 3.54 5.28 -4.30
CA PHE A 14 3.12 5.21 -5.70
C PHE A 14 3.39 6.52 -6.43
N LEU A 15 2.99 7.67 -5.86
CA LEU A 15 3.27 8.99 -6.43
C LEU A 15 4.75 9.16 -6.72
N TYR A 16 5.62 8.89 -5.74
CA TYR A 16 7.07 8.96 -5.92
C TYR A 16 7.57 8.08 -7.07
N ARG A 17 7.05 6.85 -7.22
CA ARG A 17 7.45 5.93 -8.31
C ARG A 17 6.96 6.41 -9.66
N PHE A 18 5.71 6.87 -9.76
CA PHE A 18 5.18 7.45 -10.99
C PHE A 18 5.95 8.71 -11.37
N ALA A 19 6.28 9.56 -10.40
CA ALA A 19 7.09 10.75 -10.64
C ALA A 19 8.51 10.39 -11.13
N LYS A 20 9.10 9.28 -10.69
CA LYS A 20 10.36 8.76 -11.26
C LYS A 20 10.18 8.24 -12.69
N LEU A 21 9.07 7.57 -12.99
CA LEU A 21 8.78 7.09 -14.35
C LEU A 21 8.54 8.26 -15.30
N SER A 22 7.78 9.27 -14.88
CA SER A 22 7.52 10.52 -15.60
C SER A 22 8.84 11.23 -15.95
N ARG A 23 9.69 11.50 -14.94
CA ARG A 23 11.02 12.11 -15.15
C ARG A 23 11.94 11.29 -16.07
N ALA A 24 11.74 9.97 -16.13
CA ALA A 24 12.48 9.07 -17.01
C ALA A 24 11.84 8.93 -18.41
N ASN A 25 10.78 9.69 -18.73
CA ASN A 25 9.95 9.56 -19.93
C ASN A 25 9.45 8.14 -20.18
N LYS A 26 9.05 7.44 -19.10
CA LYS A 26 8.50 6.07 -19.13
C LYS A 26 7.03 6.00 -18.68
N LEU A 27 6.46 7.12 -18.29
CA LEU A 27 5.03 7.24 -18.02
C LEU A 27 4.38 7.89 -19.25
N HIS A 28 3.36 7.24 -19.82
CA HIS A 28 2.70 7.70 -21.04
C HIS A 28 1.17 7.69 -20.91
N VAL A 29 0.67 7.55 -19.68
CA VAL A 29 -0.75 7.50 -19.36
C VAL A 29 -1.02 8.41 -18.17
N PRO A 30 -2.22 9.01 -18.08
CA PRO A 30 -2.59 9.81 -16.93
C PRO A 30 -2.66 8.96 -15.65
N VAL A 31 -2.25 9.58 -14.54
CA VAL A 31 -2.42 9.05 -13.19
C VAL A 31 -3.53 9.83 -12.50
N LEU A 32 -4.68 9.21 -12.39
CA LEU A 32 -5.89 9.74 -11.77
C LEU A 32 -5.87 9.45 -10.28
N PHE A 33 -5.81 10.49 -9.45
CA PHE A 33 -5.73 10.36 -8.01
C PHE A 33 -7.08 10.68 -7.35
N ASP A 34 -7.83 9.64 -7.00
CA ASP A 34 -9.15 9.68 -6.39
C ASP A 34 -9.12 9.15 -4.95
N ALA A 35 -8.44 9.91 -4.10
CA ALA A 35 -8.35 9.58 -2.68
C ALA A 35 -8.26 10.87 -1.87
N PRO A 36 -9.38 11.53 -1.55
CA PRO A 36 -9.40 12.83 -0.88
C PRO A 36 -8.51 12.89 0.37
N THR A 37 -8.56 11.85 1.21
CA THR A 37 -7.72 11.75 2.41
C THR A 37 -6.24 11.60 2.07
N ALA A 38 -5.89 10.88 1.01
CA ALA A 38 -4.51 10.71 0.56
C ALA A 38 -3.97 12.00 -0.10
N ILE A 39 -4.81 12.74 -0.81
CA ILE A 39 -4.48 14.06 -1.38
C ILE A 39 -4.15 15.03 -0.25
N PHE A 40 -5.01 15.09 0.78
CA PHE A 40 -4.75 15.89 1.98
C PHE A 40 -3.44 15.48 2.66
N ALA A 41 -3.23 14.19 2.90
CA ALA A 41 -2.01 13.67 3.51
C ALA A 41 -0.76 14.01 2.68
N THR A 42 -0.84 13.97 1.35
CA THR A 42 0.25 14.35 0.45
C THR A 42 0.65 15.82 0.65
N GLY A 43 -0.31 16.71 0.93
CA GLY A 43 -0.02 18.09 1.35
C GLY A 43 0.77 18.19 2.66
N VAL A 44 0.55 17.26 3.60
CA VAL A 44 1.34 17.17 4.84
C VAL A 44 2.76 16.71 4.54
N TYR A 45 2.94 15.68 3.71
CA TYR A 45 4.26 15.21 3.26
C TYR A 45 5.08 16.35 2.62
N ARG A 46 4.45 17.15 1.74
CA ARG A 46 5.07 18.33 1.13
C ARG A 46 5.52 19.37 2.16
N ARG A 47 4.67 19.64 3.17
CA ARG A 47 4.96 20.62 4.23
C ARG A 47 6.16 20.22 5.08
N TYR A 48 6.35 18.92 5.33
CA TYR A 48 7.43 18.39 6.16
C TYR A 48 8.51 17.67 5.31
N SER A 49 8.82 18.21 4.13
CA SER A 49 9.76 17.61 3.17
C SER A 49 11.20 17.50 3.72
N GLU A 50 11.54 18.24 4.77
CA GLU A 50 12.81 18.12 5.51
C GLU A 50 12.96 16.76 6.21
N GLN A 51 11.86 16.03 6.44
CA GLN A 51 11.89 14.68 7.04
C GLN A 51 12.09 13.57 6.01
N TYR A 52 12.15 13.89 4.71
CA TYR A 52 12.47 12.90 3.69
C TYR A 52 13.92 12.41 3.83
N ARG A 53 14.24 11.35 3.07
CA ARG A 53 15.63 10.95 2.86
C ARG A 53 16.43 12.17 2.36
N PRO A 54 17.69 12.36 2.78
CA PRO A 54 18.44 13.60 2.52
C PRO A 54 18.46 14.04 1.05
N GLU A 55 18.48 13.08 0.12
CA GLU A 55 18.43 13.30 -1.32
C GLU A 55 17.11 13.95 -1.77
N LEU A 56 15.98 13.42 -1.30
CA LEU A 56 14.63 13.90 -1.62
C LEU A 56 14.33 15.22 -0.92
N ALA A 57 14.85 15.42 0.30
CA ALA A 57 14.72 16.70 1.00
C ALA A 57 15.43 17.82 0.22
N ARG A 58 16.65 17.57 -0.28
CA ARG A 58 17.37 18.52 -1.15
C ARG A 58 16.63 18.78 -2.46
N GLN A 59 16.07 17.73 -3.07
CA GLN A 59 15.26 17.85 -4.29
C GLN A 59 14.05 18.78 -4.06
N ALA A 60 13.29 18.55 -3.00
CA ALA A 60 12.13 19.37 -2.64
C ALA A 60 12.52 20.83 -2.32
N GLN A 61 13.63 21.04 -1.60
CA GLN A 61 14.16 22.38 -1.31
C GLN A 61 14.60 23.15 -2.57
N ALA A 62 14.99 22.43 -3.63
CA ALA A 62 15.31 23.02 -4.93
C ALA A 62 14.06 23.38 -5.75
N GLY A 63 12.85 23.16 -5.22
CA GLY A 63 11.58 23.41 -5.91
C GLY A 63 11.09 22.27 -6.78
N ASP A 64 11.77 21.11 -6.76
CA ASP A 64 11.34 19.91 -7.49
C ASP A 64 10.62 18.95 -6.52
N ASP A 65 9.30 18.95 -6.55
CA ASP A 65 8.49 18.12 -5.66
C ASP A 65 8.60 16.63 -6.05
N PRO A 66 9.15 15.75 -5.19
CA PRO A 66 9.29 14.33 -5.51
C PRO A 66 7.97 13.58 -5.70
N LEU A 67 6.83 14.17 -5.30
CA LEU A 67 5.50 13.57 -5.40
C LEU A 67 4.63 14.16 -6.52
N ASP A 68 5.15 15.13 -7.28
CA ASP A 68 4.43 15.79 -8.38
C ASP A 68 5.05 15.44 -9.74
N PHE A 69 4.22 15.43 -10.78
CA PHE A 69 4.57 15.12 -12.16
C PHE A 69 3.42 15.50 -13.11
N ASP A 70 3.73 15.70 -14.39
CA ASP A 70 2.79 16.30 -15.37
C ASP A 70 1.54 15.44 -15.62
N GLU A 71 1.67 14.11 -15.58
CA GLU A 71 0.58 13.17 -15.81
C GLU A 71 -0.35 13.00 -14.59
N LEU A 72 -0.08 13.67 -13.46
CA LEU A 72 -0.86 13.55 -12.24
C LEU A 72 -2.12 14.44 -12.28
N HIS A 73 -3.30 13.81 -12.15
CA HIS A 73 -4.58 14.51 -12.10
C HIS A 73 -5.33 14.18 -10.81
N TYR A 74 -5.58 15.20 -9.99
CA TYR A 74 -6.38 15.07 -8.78
C TYR A 74 -7.87 15.05 -9.12
N ILE A 75 -8.58 14.04 -8.63
CA ILE A 75 -10.04 13.97 -8.73
C ILE A 75 -10.61 14.54 -7.44
N SER A 76 -11.22 15.72 -7.56
CA SER A 76 -11.74 16.48 -6.41
C SER A 76 -13.28 16.51 -6.39
N LYS A 77 -13.93 16.23 -7.53
CA LYS A 77 -15.38 16.32 -7.67
C LYS A 77 -15.99 15.05 -8.25
N ARG A 78 -17.20 14.72 -7.81
CA ARG A 78 -18.02 13.61 -8.36
C ARG A 78 -18.29 13.72 -9.87
N ARG A 79 -18.24 14.93 -10.46
CA ARG A 79 -18.44 15.10 -11.91
C ARG A 79 -17.24 14.60 -12.71
N GLU A 80 -16.03 14.93 -12.27
CA GLU A 80 -14.76 14.46 -12.87
C GLU A 80 -14.71 12.93 -12.89
N MET A 81 -15.17 12.30 -11.80
CA MET A 81 -15.31 10.84 -11.71
C MET A 81 -16.22 10.22 -12.79
N LYS A 82 -17.33 10.88 -13.15
CA LYS A 82 -18.23 10.37 -14.20
C LYS A 82 -17.58 10.43 -15.59
N GLU A 83 -16.73 11.42 -15.82
CA GLU A 83 -15.99 11.57 -17.08
C GLU A 83 -14.91 10.50 -17.19
N VAL A 84 -14.18 10.24 -16.10
CA VAL A 84 -13.20 9.13 -16.01
C VAL A 84 -13.83 7.79 -16.37
N LYS A 85 -14.99 7.46 -15.81
CA LYS A 85 -15.70 6.20 -16.11
C LYS A 85 -16.26 6.08 -17.52
N ARG A 86 -16.50 7.20 -18.19
CA ARG A 86 -16.96 7.21 -19.59
C ARG A 86 -15.79 7.14 -20.57
N SER A 87 -14.61 7.54 -20.13
CA SER A 87 -13.40 7.43 -20.91
C SER A 87 -13.04 5.97 -21.14
N ARG A 88 -12.65 5.63 -22.37
CA ARG A 88 -12.03 4.36 -22.72
C ARG A 88 -10.50 4.47 -22.81
N GLU A 89 -9.97 5.65 -22.50
CA GLU A 89 -8.53 5.88 -22.54
C GLU A 89 -7.81 5.12 -21.43
N PRO A 90 -6.66 4.49 -21.72
CA PRO A 90 -5.84 3.85 -20.70
C PRO A 90 -5.41 4.85 -19.63
N ALA A 91 -5.61 4.50 -18.36
CA ALA A 91 -5.20 5.32 -17.22
C ALA A 91 -4.75 4.46 -16.04
N PHE A 92 -3.93 5.05 -15.18
CA PHE A 92 -3.68 4.54 -13.84
C PHE A 92 -4.59 5.29 -12.87
N VAL A 93 -5.31 4.55 -12.02
CA VAL A 93 -6.23 5.13 -11.04
C VAL A 93 -5.77 4.76 -9.64
N MET A 94 -5.35 5.74 -8.86
CA MET A 94 -5.05 5.57 -7.44
C MET A 94 -6.28 5.94 -6.62
N ALA A 95 -6.86 4.98 -5.91
CA ALA A 95 -8.07 5.23 -5.12
C ALA A 95 -8.01 4.54 -3.75
N GLY A 96 -8.59 5.20 -2.74
CA GLY A 96 -8.68 4.64 -1.39
C GLY A 96 -9.96 3.85 -1.15
N SER A 97 -9.99 2.85 -0.27
CA SER A 97 -8.93 2.43 0.67
C SER A 97 -7.98 1.34 0.14
N GLY A 98 -6.88 1.10 0.86
CA GLY A 98 -5.86 0.12 0.51
C GLY A 98 -6.25 -1.34 0.74
N PHE A 99 -7.28 -1.61 1.56
CA PHE A 99 -7.84 -2.94 1.78
C PHE A 99 -9.15 -3.20 1.01
N CYS A 100 -9.61 -2.21 0.24
CA CYS A 100 -10.86 -2.30 -0.51
C CYS A 100 -12.08 -2.55 0.40
N ASP A 101 -12.07 -2.02 1.61
CA ASP A 101 -13.14 -2.12 2.62
C ASP A 101 -14.11 -0.92 2.60
N GLY A 102 -13.83 0.08 1.76
CA GLY A 102 -14.64 1.28 1.63
C GLY A 102 -13.94 2.38 0.83
N GLY A 103 -14.59 3.54 0.74
CA GLY A 103 -14.06 4.71 0.04
C GLY A 103 -14.21 4.65 -1.48
N PRO A 104 -13.59 5.60 -2.21
CA PRO A 104 -13.77 5.73 -3.66
C PRO A 104 -13.41 4.48 -4.47
N ILE A 105 -12.47 3.64 -4.01
CA ILE A 105 -12.05 2.40 -4.68
C ILE A 105 -13.23 1.44 -4.92
N MET A 106 -14.23 1.41 -4.05
CA MET A 106 -15.40 0.54 -4.18
C MET A 106 -16.15 0.80 -5.48
N GLU A 107 -16.23 2.07 -5.88
CA GLU A 107 -16.88 2.44 -7.14
C GLU A 107 -16.07 2.01 -8.36
N HIS A 108 -14.74 2.14 -8.31
CA HIS A 108 -13.86 1.66 -9.37
C HIS A 108 -13.89 0.13 -9.49
N LEU A 109 -13.89 -0.60 -8.37
CA LEU A 109 -13.94 -2.05 -8.36
C LEU A 109 -15.26 -2.59 -8.89
N ARG A 110 -16.40 -1.97 -8.53
CA ARG A 110 -17.71 -2.37 -9.07
C ARG A 110 -17.77 -2.27 -10.59
N HIS A 111 -17.10 -1.28 -11.17
CA HIS A 111 -17.04 -1.09 -12.61
C HIS A 111 -15.95 -1.95 -13.28
N GLY A 112 -14.79 -2.07 -12.63
CA GLY A 112 -13.60 -2.68 -13.21
C GLY A 112 -13.55 -4.21 -13.07
N LEU A 113 -13.98 -4.78 -11.95
CA LEU A 113 -13.87 -6.23 -11.70
C LEU A 113 -14.55 -7.11 -12.77
N PRO A 114 -15.75 -6.79 -13.28
CA PRO A 114 -16.38 -7.58 -14.35
C PRO A 114 -15.73 -7.41 -15.73
N ASN A 115 -14.68 -6.59 -15.87
CA ASN A 115 -14.11 -6.24 -17.16
C ASN A 115 -12.66 -6.78 -17.30
N PRO A 116 -12.38 -7.63 -18.30
CA PRO A 116 -11.04 -8.21 -18.50
C PRO A 116 -9.98 -7.20 -18.95
N ASP A 117 -10.37 -6.02 -19.45
CA ASP A 117 -9.43 -4.95 -19.81
C ASP A 117 -8.86 -4.22 -18.59
N TYR A 118 -9.40 -4.50 -17.39
CA TYR A 118 -8.95 -3.90 -16.15
C TYR A 118 -7.93 -4.79 -15.45
N THR A 119 -6.98 -4.12 -14.79
CA THR A 119 -6.04 -4.74 -13.87
C THR A 119 -6.16 -4.06 -12.52
N VAL A 120 -6.31 -4.83 -11.44
CA VAL A 120 -6.21 -4.35 -10.06
C VAL A 120 -4.84 -4.71 -9.52
N VAL A 121 -4.11 -3.72 -9.02
CA VAL A 121 -2.74 -3.86 -8.52
C VAL A 121 -2.73 -3.66 -7.01
N LEU A 122 -2.66 -4.77 -6.27
CA LEU A 122 -2.64 -4.80 -4.81
C LEU A 122 -1.22 -4.54 -4.28
N GLY A 123 -1.07 -3.59 -3.37
CA GLY A 123 0.22 -3.14 -2.85
C GLY A 123 0.65 -3.85 -1.56
N GLY A 124 1.23 -5.04 -1.67
CA GLY A 124 1.73 -5.79 -0.51
C GLY A 124 0.64 -6.46 0.32
N PHE A 125 0.77 -6.42 1.65
CA PHE A 125 -0.14 -7.14 2.56
C PHE A 125 -1.61 -6.70 2.42
N THR A 126 -2.49 -7.69 2.43
CA THR A 126 -3.95 -7.57 2.47
C THR A 126 -4.44 -8.24 3.74
N ALA A 127 -5.18 -7.54 4.59
CA ALA A 127 -5.63 -8.13 5.85
C ALA A 127 -6.67 -9.25 5.61
N PRO A 128 -6.72 -10.29 6.47
CA PRO A 128 -7.81 -11.27 6.47
C PRO A 128 -9.20 -10.60 6.47
N ASP A 129 -10.18 -11.29 5.90
CA ASP A 129 -11.58 -10.83 5.84
C ASP A 129 -11.79 -9.48 5.13
N THR A 130 -10.90 -9.14 4.18
CA THR A 130 -11.05 -7.96 3.34
C THR A 130 -11.23 -8.35 1.88
N LEU A 131 -11.93 -7.51 1.12
CA LEU A 131 -12.07 -7.68 -0.33
C LEU A 131 -10.70 -7.75 -1.03
N SER A 132 -9.71 -6.97 -0.57
CA SER A 132 -8.36 -7.06 -1.13
C SER A 132 -7.72 -8.45 -0.94
N ARG A 133 -8.02 -9.13 0.17
CA ARG A 133 -7.54 -10.50 0.42
C ARG A 133 -8.23 -11.50 -0.48
N ASP A 134 -9.54 -11.41 -0.65
CA ASP A 134 -10.29 -12.27 -1.57
C ASP A 134 -9.74 -12.17 -3.00
N LEU A 135 -9.51 -10.93 -3.46
CA LEU A 135 -8.89 -10.68 -4.76
C LEU A 135 -7.47 -11.26 -4.85
N ALA A 136 -6.65 -11.07 -3.82
CA ALA A 136 -5.28 -11.63 -3.78
C ALA A 136 -5.27 -13.17 -3.78
N ASN A 137 -6.26 -13.81 -3.17
CA ASN A 137 -6.43 -15.27 -3.17
C ASN A 137 -6.93 -15.81 -4.51
N GLY A 138 -7.35 -14.92 -5.42
CA GLY A 138 -7.82 -15.30 -6.75
C GLY A 138 -9.29 -15.72 -6.78
N GLU A 139 -10.10 -15.27 -5.81
CA GLU A 139 -11.54 -15.52 -5.82
C GLU A 139 -12.17 -15.01 -7.13
N ARG A 140 -13.01 -15.85 -7.75
CA ARG A 140 -13.66 -15.54 -9.03
C ARG A 140 -14.99 -14.82 -8.87
N GLU A 141 -15.57 -14.85 -7.68
CA GLU A 141 -16.75 -14.07 -7.31
C GLU A 141 -16.49 -13.43 -5.94
N VAL A 142 -16.73 -12.12 -5.82
CA VAL A 142 -16.53 -11.37 -4.57
C VAL A 142 -17.74 -10.50 -4.25
N SER A 143 -17.87 -10.10 -2.98
CA SER A 143 -18.92 -9.18 -2.54
C SER A 143 -18.39 -7.76 -2.45
N VAL A 144 -18.96 -6.85 -3.23
CA VAL A 144 -18.66 -5.41 -3.18
C VAL A 144 -19.91 -4.69 -2.67
N GLU A 145 -19.86 -4.22 -1.42
CA GLU A 145 -21.00 -3.57 -0.74
C GLU A 145 -22.30 -4.41 -0.79
N GLY A 146 -22.17 -5.73 -0.60
CA GLY A 146 -23.31 -6.66 -0.60
C GLY A 146 -23.77 -7.11 -1.98
N THR A 147 -23.16 -6.62 -3.06
CA THR A 147 -23.42 -7.07 -4.43
C THR A 147 -22.37 -8.09 -4.86
N LYS A 148 -22.80 -9.26 -5.32
CA LYS A 148 -21.92 -10.27 -5.89
C LYS A 148 -21.43 -9.85 -7.28
N ILE A 149 -20.13 -9.93 -7.50
CA ILE A 149 -19.47 -9.49 -8.73
C ILE A 149 -18.48 -10.56 -9.19
N GLN A 150 -18.53 -10.91 -10.48
CA GLN A 150 -17.54 -11.77 -11.13
C GLN A 150 -16.23 -11.01 -11.34
N VAL A 151 -15.11 -11.67 -11.07
CA VAL A 151 -13.77 -11.13 -11.21
C VAL A 151 -13.17 -11.62 -12.53
N GLU A 152 -13.39 -10.83 -13.57
CA GLU A 152 -12.79 -11.01 -14.91
C GLU A 152 -11.52 -10.17 -15.07
N ALA A 153 -11.39 -9.09 -14.29
CA ALA A 153 -10.20 -8.26 -14.25
C ALA A 153 -8.96 -9.04 -13.81
N GLN A 154 -7.80 -8.68 -14.36
CA GLN A 154 -6.53 -9.24 -13.91
C GLN A 154 -6.18 -8.72 -12.51
N ILE A 155 -5.84 -9.61 -11.59
CA ILE A 155 -5.34 -9.24 -10.26
C ILE A 155 -3.84 -9.44 -10.21
N LEU A 156 -3.10 -8.39 -9.84
CA LEU A 156 -1.66 -8.41 -9.64
C LEU A 156 -1.32 -7.99 -8.22
N SER A 157 -0.35 -8.67 -7.62
CA SER A 157 0.21 -8.30 -6.32
C SER A 157 1.62 -7.77 -6.50
N LEU A 158 1.84 -6.52 -6.10
CA LEU A 158 3.17 -5.93 -6.05
C LEU A 158 3.77 -6.11 -4.66
N GLU A 159 4.77 -6.99 -4.57
CA GLU A 159 5.59 -7.14 -3.38
C GLU A 159 6.46 -5.89 -3.13
N GLY A 160 6.87 -5.67 -1.89
CA GLY A 160 7.73 -4.52 -1.51
C GLY A 160 7.02 -3.17 -1.40
N MET A 161 5.68 -3.14 -1.43
CA MET A 161 4.86 -1.92 -1.29
C MET A 161 4.12 -1.81 0.06
N SER A 162 4.42 -2.68 1.02
CA SER A 162 3.75 -2.74 2.33
C SER A 162 4.29 -1.73 3.35
N GLY A 163 5.51 -1.23 3.17
CA GLY A 163 6.21 -0.42 4.19
C GLY A 163 6.71 -1.22 5.39
N HIS A 164 6.53 -2.55 5.39
CA HIS A 164 7.00 -3.45 6.44
C HIS A 164 8.27 -4.18 6.00
N ALA A 165 9.21 -4.33 6.93
CA ALA A 165 10.38 -5.17 6.76
C ALA A 165 9.96 -6.65 6.65
N ASP A 166 10.64 -7.42 5.81
CA ASP A 166 10.45 -8.86 5.77
C ASP A 166 11.09 -9.55 7.00
N GLY A 167 10.80 -10.83 7.19
CA GLY A 167 11.28 -11.57 8.35
C GLY A 167 12.81 -11.68 8.43
N GLY A 168 13.53 -11.64 7.30
CA GLY A 168 15.00 -11.65 7.30
C GLY A 168 15.55 -10.30 7.77
N THR A 169 15.02 -9.22 7.21
CA THR A 169 15.36 -7.85 7.56
C THR A 169 15.11 -7.56 9.05
N ILE A 170 14.03 -8.10 9.63
CA ILE A 170 13.76 -7.98 11.07
C ILE A 170 14.82 -8.72 11.89
N VAL A 171 15.19 -9.95 11.49
CA VAL A 171 16.23 -10.74 12.17
C VAL A 171 17.57 -10.02 12.13
N ASP A 172 17.97 -9.51 10.96
CA ASP A 172 19.22 -8.76 10.78
C ASP A 172 19.23 -7.49 11.62
N TRP A 173 18.10 -6.77 11.67
CA TRP A 173 17.94 -5.56 12.48
C TRP A 173 18.11 -5.85 13.97
N VAL A 174 17.44 -6.90 14.49
CA VAL A 174 17.57 -7.28 15.92
C VAL A 174 18.99 -7.75 16.23
N HIS A 175 19.62 -8.49 15.32
CA HIS A 175 21.00 -8.95 15.47
C HIS A 175 22.02 -7.80 15.53
N GLY A 176 21.76 -6.70 14.81
CA GLY A 176 22.60 -5.52 14.80
C GLY A 176 22.51 -4.62 16.05
N ILE A 177 21.63 -4.90 17.01
CA ILE A 177 21.51 -4.13 18.25
C ILE A 177 22.74 -4.37 19.13
N GLN A 178 23.51 -3.32 19.42
CA GLN A 178 24.75 -3.40 20.22
C GLN A 178 24.50 -3.99 21.61
N ASP A 179 23.58 -3.39 22.37
CA ASP A 179 23.11 -3.91 23.65
C ASP A 179 21.96 -4.88 23.42
N ALA A 180 22.32 -6.12 23.09
CA ALA A 180 21.34 -7.11 22.67
C ALA A 180 20.24 -7.33 23.73
N PRO A 181 18.96 -7.39 23.32
CA PRO A 181 17.86 -7.54 24.25
C PRO A 181 17.90 -8.91 24.95
N SER A 182 17.51 -8.93 26.22
CA SER A 182 17.30 -10.18 26.97
C SER A 182 15.97 -10.86 26.62
N ILE A 183 14.97 -10.08 26.20
CA ILE A 183 13.62 -10.53 25.85
C ILE A 183 13.17 -9.81 24.58
N ILE A 184 12.58 -10.55 23.63
CA ILE A 184 11.94 -10.00 22.43
C ILE A 184 10.45 -10.35 22.49
N MET A 185 9.57 -9.37 22.31
CA MET A 185 8.12 -9.59 22.26
C MET A 185 7.56 -9.31 20.86
N LEU A 186 6.95 -10.32 20.25
CA LEU A 186 6.30 -10.23 18.94
C LEU A 186 4.81 -9.97 19.10
N ASN A 187 4.34 -8.81 18.63
CA ASN A 187 2.95 -8.37 18.76
C ASN A 187 2.15 -8.46 17.44
N HIS A 188 2.23 -7.47 16.56
CA HIS A 188 1.51 -7.36 15.31
C HIS A 188 1.95 -8.42 14.30
N GLY A 189 0.97 -9.10 13.70
CA GLY A 189 1.15 -10.11 12.67
C GLY A 189 0.28 -11.34 12.92
N GLU A 190 0.00 -12.08 11.85
CA GLU A 190 -0.68 -13.38 11.93
C GLU A 190 0.13 -14.36 12.79
N ASP A 191 -0.55 -15.26 13.50
CA ASP A 191 0.07 -16.14 14.51
C ASP A 191 1.16 -17.03 13.91
N GLU A 192 0.93 -17.54 12.70
CA GLU A 192 1.88 -18.34 11.93
C GLU A 192 3.11 -17.51 11.55
N ALA A 193 2.92 -16.26 11.12
CA ALA A 193 4.01 -15.36 10.78
C ALA A 193 4.87 -15.03 12.01
N ARG A 194 4.24 -14.78 13.16
CA ARG A 194 4.93 -14.52 14.44
C ARG A 194 5.65 -15.76 14.94
N LEU A 195 5.07 -16.96 14.79
CA LEU A 195 5.72 -18.22 15.11
C LEU A 195 6.96 -18.45 14.24
N ALA A 196 6.85 -18.22 12.93
CA ALA A 196 7.95 -18.37 12.01
C ALA A 196 9.08 -17.38 12.31
N LEU A 197 8.75 -16.12 12.62
CA LEU A 197 9.74 -15.11 13.00
C LEU A 197 10.42 -15.45 14.33
N ALA A 198 9.67 -15.91 15.34
CA ALA A 198 10.24 -16.32 16.63
C ALA A 198 11.30 -17.40 16.45
N LYS A 199 10.98 -18.47 15.69
CA LYS A 199 11.91 -19.55 15.37
C LYS A 199 13.18 -19.06 14.67
N ARG A 200 13.06 -18.08 13.77
CA ARG A 200 14.22 -17.49 13.08
C ARG A 200 15.12 -16.71 14.03
N LEU A 201 14.54 -15.92 14.93
CA LEU A 201 15.29 -15.17 15.93
C LEU A 201 16.03 -16.11 16.89
N GLU A 202 15.33 -17.14 17.40
CA GLU A 202 15.90 -18.15 18.30
C GLU A 202 17.02 -18.97 17.63
N ALA A 203 16.98 -19.13 16.31
CA ALA A 203 18.04 -19.83 15.56
C ALA A 203 19.33 -18.99 15.40
N VAL A 204 19.26 -17.66 15.51
CA VAL A 204 20.44 -16.77 15.40
C VAL A 204 21.15 -16.64 16.74
N ARG A 205 20.37 -16.57 17.84
CA ARG A 205 20.88 -16.45 19.20
C ARG A 205 19.83 -17.01 20.17
N ASP A 206 20.27 -17.49 21.34
CA ASP A 206 19.41 -17.95 22.45
C ASP A 206 18.61 -16.80 23.11
N TRP A 207 17.92 -16.00 22.32
CA TRP A 207 17.00 -14.98 22.81
C TRP A 207 15.73 -15.64 23.34
N ARG A 208 15.22 -15.10 24.45
CA ARG A 208 13.87 -15.42 24.91
C ARG A 208 12.87 -14.64 24.07
N VAL A 209 12.22 -15.32 23.12
CA VAL A 209 11.20 -14.72 22.25
C VAL A 209 9.80 -15.05 22.76
N LEU A 210 9.02 -14.02 23.06
CA LEU A 210 7.63 -14.12 23.49
C LEU A 210 6.72 -13.72 22.33
N ARG A 211 5.64 -14.47 22.15
CA ARG A 211 4.57 -14.13 21.17
C ARG A 211 3.35 -13.74 21.98
N THR A 212 3.18 -12.44 22.22
CA THR A 212 2.09 -11.94 23.06
C THR A 212 0.78 -11.98 22.30
N ALA A 213 -0.27 -12.58 22.86
CA ALA A 213 -1.61 -12.54 22.29
C ALA A 213 -2.59 -11.78 23.21
N GLY A 214 -3.33 -10.82 22.65
CA GLY A 214 -4.41 -10.13 23.36
C GLY A 214 -3.96 -9.41 24.63
N GLU A 215 -4.53 -9.78 25.78
CA GLU A 215 -4.32 -9.16 27.10
C GLU A 215 -3.25 -9.86 27.97
N GLU A 216 -2.37 -10.67 27.37
CA GLU A 216 -1.31 -11.35 28.12
C GLU A 216 -0.40 -10.35 28.87
N ARG A 217 -0.21 -10.61 30.17
CA ARG A 217 0.72 -9.87 31.02
C ARG A 217 2.05 -10.59 31.07
N VAL A 218 3.12 -9.88 30.72
CA VAL A 218 4.49 -10.37 30.81
C VAL A 218 5.20 -9.60 31.93
N GLU A 219 5.74 -10.32 32.91
CA GLU A 219 6.67 -9.75 33.90
C GLU A 219 8.10 -9.74 33.32
N LEU A 220 8.75 -8.57 33.38
CA LEU A 220 10.06 -8.28 32.83
C LEU A 220 11.17 -8.39 33.88
#